data_AF-A0A1Q4X0K6-F1
#
_entry.id   AF-A0A1Q4X0K6-F1
#
_cell.length_a   1.000
_cell.length_b   1.000
_cell.length_c   1.000
_cell.angle_alpha   90.00
_cell.angle_beta   90.00
_cell.angle_gamma   90.00
#
_symmetry.space_group_name_H-M   'P 1'
#
loop_
_entity.id
_entity.type
_entity.pdbx_description
1 polymer ?
#
loop_
_entity_poly.entity_id
_entity_poly.type
_entity_poly.pdbx_seq_one_letter_code
_entity_poly.pdbx_strand_id
1 'polypeptide(L)'
;MRVSADAGRDLPGLAKRALDAFAESASRRRDRDSLMDNAFTALFDLYRATSPAQRRSPGGQDFNAALAELLSSGNNPDRLGLYVVRSQTAALNGQHEAYRPACWRRSMLELLGEEFVPWRDFLRPGDLETVRSIDEALVEVAGSARPVDEEEVPAWVPESHWWWWEPARQRGEEAPERYDSGPLDAVGD
;
A
#
# COMPACT_ATOMS: atom_id res chain seq x y z
N MET A 1 -0.57 33.90 -13.71
CA MET A 1 -1.74 33.37 -12.99
C MET A 1 -1.60 31.85 -12.97
N ARG A 2 -1.01 31.28 -11.91
CA ARG A 2 -0.84 29.82 -11.76
C ARG A 2 -2.17 29.26 -11.29
N VAL A 3 -2.87 28.56 -12.18
CA VAL A 3 -4.06 27.78 -11.81
C VAL A 3 -3.55 26.59 -11.00
N SER A 4 -3.69 26.64 -9.68
CA SER A 4 -3.43 25.49 -8.81
C SER A 4 -4.36 24.35 -9.24
N ALA A 5 -3.78 23.24 -9.66
CA ALA A 5 -4.49 21.97 -9.90
C ALA A 5 -5.06 21.34 -8.61
N ASP A 6 -5.02 22.05 -7.49
CA ASP A 6 -5.44 21.62 -6.15
C ASP A 6 -6.96 21.88 -5.89
N ALA A 7 -7.67 22.49 -6.84
CA ALA A 7 -9.02 23.03 -6.63
C ALA A 7 -10.19 22.03 -6.71
N GLY A 8 -9.97 20.72 -6.53
CA GLY A 8 -11.03 19.72 -6.80
C GLY A 8 -11.10 18.49 -5.91
N ARG A 9 -10.20 18.29 -4.94
CA ARG A 9 -10.20 17.10 -4.07
C ARG A 9 -10.48 17.52 -2.63
N ASP A 10 -11.54 16.96 -2.05
CA ASP A 10 -11.87 17.12 -0.63
C ASP A 10 -10.90 16.30 0.23
N LEU A 11 -9.66 16.78 0.35
CA LEU A 11 -8.62 16.14 1.17
C LEU A 11 -9.03 16.03 2.63
N PRO A 12 -9.64 17.05 3.28
CA PRO A 12 -10.13 16.90 4.65
C PRO A 12 -11.19 15.80 4.78
N GLY A 13 -12.12 15.69 3.83
CA GLY A 13 -13.12 14.63 3.81
C GLY A 13 -12.51 13.24 3.60
N LEU A 14 -11.52 13.11 2.73
CA LEU A 14 -10.77 11.86 2.54
C LEU A 14 -10.01 11.43 3.80
N ALA A 15 -9.30 12.36 4.43
CA ALA A 15 -8.59 12.11 5.68
C ALA A 15 -9.55 11.68 6.79
N LYS A 16 -10.68 12.39 6.94
CA LYS A 16 -11.71 12.01 7.90
C LYS A 16 -12.26 10.60 7.63
N ARG A 17 -12.57 10.27 6.37
CA ARG A 17 -13.07 8.92 6.02
C ARG A 17 -12.09 7.82 6.38
N ALA A 18 -10.79 8.03 6.16
CA ALA A 18 -9.77 7.05 6.53
C ALA A 18 -9.73 6.85 8.06
N LEU A 19 -9.70 7.94 8.84
CA LEU A 19 -9.73 7.85 10.31
C LEU A 19 -11.02 7.20 10.82
N ASP A 20 -12.18 7.59 10.29
CA ASP A 20 -13.48 7.02 10.66
C ASP A 20 -13.52 5.50 10.40
N ALA A 21 -12.96 5.03 9.28
CA ALA A 21 -12.90 3.61 8.96
C ALA A 21 -11.98 2.83 9.93
N PHE A 22 -10.82 3.37 10.29
CA PHE A 22 -9.95 2.77 11.31
C PHE A 22 -10.57 2.80 12.71
N ALA A 23 -11.32 3.85 13.06
CA ALA A 23 -12.05 3.95 14.32
C ALA A 23 -13.23 2.95 14.38
N GLU A 24 -13.95 2.77 13.29
CA GLU A 24 -14.97 1.73 13.17
C GLU A 24 -14.35 0.34 13.32
N SER A 25 -13.21 0.11 12.67
CA SER A 25 -12.47 -1.13 12.80
C SER A 25 -12.01 -1.39 14.24
N ALA A 26 -11.53 -0.37 14.95
CA ALA A 26 -11.11 -0.50 16.34
C ALA A 26 -12.28 -0.90 17.26
N SER A 27 -13.48 -0.36 17.04
CA SER A 27 -14.62 -0.49 17.96
C SER A 27 -15.52 -1.71 17.72
N ARG A 28 -15.72 -2.13 16.47
CA ARG A 28 -16.65 -3.23 16.14
C ARG A 28 -16.07 -4.61 16.45
N ARG A 29 -16.93 -5.59 16.78
CA ARG A 29 -16.50 -6.99 17.08
C ARG A 29 -16.71 -7.98 15.93
N ARG A 30 -17.65 -7.70 15.01
CA ARG A 30 -17.98 -8.53 13.83
C ARG A 30 -17.29 -7.99 12.57
N ASP A 31 -17.39 -8.73 11.46
CA ASP A 31 -17.00 -8.30 10.11
C ASP A 31 -15.53 -7.85 9.99
N ARG A 32 -14.66 -8.58 10.71
CA ARG A 32 -13.25 -8.22 10.95
C ARG A 32 -12.51 -7.89 9.65
N ASP A 33 -12.75 -8.67 8.62
CA ASP A 33 -12.00 -8.66 7.38
C ASP A 33 -12.37 -7.47 6.51
N SER A 34 -13.67 -7.33 6.24
CA SER A 34 -14.20 -6.22 5.46
C SER A 34 -13.90 -4.87 6.09
N LEU A 35 -13.86 -4.77 7.43
CA LEU A 35 -13.56 -3.51 8.09
C LEU A 35 -12.10 -3.07 7.89
N MET A 36 -11.15 -3.99 7.95
CA MET A 36 -9.75 -3.65 7.69
C MET A 36 -9.51 -3.36 6.20
N ASP A 37 -10.10 -4.15 5.30
CA ASP A 37 -10.02 -3.89 3.85
C ASP A 37 -10.63 -2.53 3.48
N ASN A 38 -11.75 -2.15 4.11
CA ASN A 38 -12.37 -0.84 3.93
C ASN A 38 -11.48 0.29 4.47
N ALA A 39 -10.81 0.09 5.61
CA ALA A 39 -9.89 1.07 6.17
C ALA A 39 -8.67 1.29 5.27
N PHE A 40 -8.07 0.21 4.75
CA PHE A 40 -7.00 0.30 3.75
C PHE A 40 -7.48 0.98 2.46
N THR A 41 -8.69 0.68 1.98
CA THR A 41 -9.26 1.32 0.79
C THR A 41 -9.39 2.84 1.00
N ALA A 42 -9.94 3.28 2.13
CA ALA A 42 -10.08 4.70 2.44
C ALA A 42 -8.73 5.42 2.60
N LEU A 43 -7.75 4.78 3.25
CA LEU A 43 -6.39 5.31 3.36
C LEU A 43 -5.72 5.42 1.98
N PHE A 44 -5.94 4.43 1.12
CA PHE A 44 -5.40 4.41 -0.22
C PHE A 44 -6.00 5.50 -1.11
N ASP A 45 -7.30 5.78 -1.01
CA ASP A 45 -7.92 6.91 -1.68
C ASP A 45 -7.28 8.25 -1.25
N LEU A 46 -6.96 8.39 0.04
CA LEU A 46 -6.21 9.56 0.54
C LEU A 46 -4.78 9.60 0.00
N TYR A 47 -4.08 8.47 -0.04
CA TYR A 47 -2.73 8.38 -0.61
C TYR A 47 -2.71 8.87 -2.06
N ARG A 48 -3.62 8.38 -2.90
CA ARG A 48 -3.73 8.79 -4.31
C ARG A 48 -4.13 10.25 -4.50
N ALA A 49 -4.84 10.80 -3.51
CA ALA A 49 -5.30 12.18 -3.56
C ALA A 49 -4.21 13.17 -3.12
N THR A 50 -3.16 12.72 -2.44
CA THR A 50 -2.13 13.56 -1.82
C THR A 50 -0.77 13.43 -2.50
N SER A 51 -0.02 14.52 -2.50
CA SER A 51 1.41 14.54 -2.83
C SER A 51 2.27 14.23 -1.58
N PRO A 52 3.55 13.84 -1.75
CA PRO A 52 4.48 13.70 -0.64
C PRO A 52 4.62 14.98 0.21
N ALA A 53 4.55 16.16 -0.42
CA ALA A 53 4.60 17.44 0.31
C ALA A 53 3.38 17.66 1.20
N GLN A 54 2.18 17.30 0.71
CA GLN A 54 0.94 17.38 1.50
C GLN A 54 0.95 16.40 2.68
N ARG A 55 1.44 15.16 2.48
CA ARG A 55 1.58 14.18 3.58
C ARG A 55 2.58 14.61 4.66
N ARG A 56 3.64 15.35 4.29
CA ARG A 56 4.64 15.88 5.23
C ARG A 56 4.27 17.21 5.88
N SER A 57 3.16 17.83 5.44
CA SER A 57 2.67 19.08 6.02
C SER A 57 2.20 18.89 7.47
N PRO A 58 2.03 19.97 8.26
CA PRO A 58 1.50 19.86 9.63
C PRO A 58 0.18 19.08 9.72
N GLY A 59 -0.76 19.32 8.81
CA GLY A 59 -2.02 18.57 8.79
C GLY A 59 -1.86 17.08 8.44
N GLY A 60 -0.85 16.73 7.64
CA GLY A 60 -0.49 15.33 7.38
C GLY A 60 0.16 14.67 8.60
N GLN A 61 0.97 15.41 9.36
CA GLN A 61 1.55 14.93 10.62
C GLN A 61 0.47 14.71 11.69
N ASP A 62 -0.49 15.64 11.81
CA ASP A 62 -1.63 15.51 12.71
C ASP A 62 -2.48 14.27 12.34
N PHE A 63 -2.71 14.04 11.05
CA PHE A 63 -3.38 12.84 10.56
C PHE A 63 -2.61 11.56 10.93
N ASN A 64 -1.29 11.53 10.71
CA ASN A 64 -0.45 10.36 11.02
C ASN A 64 -0.44 10.06 12.52
N ALA A 65 -0.43 11.08 13.38
CA ALA A 65 -0.53 10.90 14.82
C ALA A 65 -1.88 10.27 15.22
N ALA A 66 -2.99 10.80 14.71
CA ALA A 66 -4.32 10.23 14.95
C ALA A 66 -4.45 8.79 14.42
N LEU A 67 -3.89 8.53 13.22
CA LEU A 67 -3.88 7.19 12.64
C LEU A 67 -3.05 6.22 13.50
N ALA A 68 -1.89 6.63 14.00
CA ALA A 68 -1.04 5.80 14.86
C ALA A 68 -1.76 5.37 16.15
N GLU A 69 -2.49 6.29 16.79
CA GLU A 69 -3.34 5.97 17.95
C GLU A 69 -4.42 4.94 17.59
N LEU A 70 -5.05 5.08 16.42
CA LEU A 70 -6.07 4.14 15.95
C LEU A 70 -5.49 2.76 15.65
N LEU A 71 -4.34 2.66 14.98
CA LEU A 71 -3.70 1.39 14.62
C LEU A 71 -3.38 0.54 15.87
N SER A 72 -2.99 1.20 16.96
CA SER A 72 -2.63 0.56 18.22
C SER A 72 -3.79 0.37 19.21
N SER A 73 -5.02 0.76 18.85
CA SER A 73 -6.17 0.74 19.77
C SER A 73 -7.25 -0.27 19.39
N GLY A 74 -8.03 -0.65 20.40
CA GLY A 74 -9.18 -1.54 20.25
C GLY A 74 -8.81 -2.86 19.58
N ASN A 75 -9.57 -3.23 18.54
CA ASN A 75 -9.37 -4.47 17.80
C ASN A 75 -8.37 -4.34 16.64
N ASN A 76 -7.82 -3.14 16.35
CA ASN A 76 -6.94 -2.96 15.19
C ASN A 76 -5.65 -3.77 15.26
N PRO A 77 -4.94 -3.91 16.40
CA PRO A 77 -3.75 -4.75 16.48
C PRO A 77 -3.98 -6.20 16.04
N ASP A 78 -5.07 -6.82 16.50
CA ASP A 78 -5.40 -8.21 16.13
C ASP A 78 -5.81 -8.33 14.66
N ARG A 79 -6.48 -7.31 14.11
CA ARG A 79 -6.91 -7.29 12.70
C ARG A 79 -5.76 -7.05 11.76
N LEU A 80 -4.79 -6.21 12.14
CA LEU A 80 -3.56 -6.00 11.40
C LEU A 80 -2.72 -7.27 11.39
N GLY A 81 -2.56 -7.95 12.54
CA GLY A 81 -1.91 -9.26 12.58
C GLY A 81 -2.61 -10.28 11.68
N LEU A 82 -3.96 -10.31 11.68
CA LEU A 82 -4.72 -11.17 10.77
C LEU A 82 -4.51 -10.78 9.29
N TYR A 83 -4.46 -9.49 8.96
CA TYR A 83 -4.19 -9.01 7.62
C TYR A 83 -2.79 -9.44 7.14
N VAL A 84 -1.78 -9.37 8.01
CA VAL A 84 -0.41 -9.83 7.75
C VAL A 84 -0.39 -11.34 7.50
N VAL A 85 -1.00 -12.15 8.36
CA VAL A 85 -1.08 -13.62 8.19
C VAL A 85 -1.78 -14.00 6.88
N ARG A 86 -2.83 -13.27 6.49
CA ARG A 86 -3.52 -13.48 5.22
C ARG A 86 -2.68 -13.08 4.02
N SER A 87 -1.90 -12.02 4.14
CA SER A 87 -0.96 -11.59 3.11
C SER A 87 0.11 -12.66 2.89
N GLN A 88 0.62 -13.26 3.97
CA GLN A 88 1.52 -14.42 3.90
C GLN A 88 0.86 -15.63 3.27
N THR A 89 -0.37 -15.96 3.70
CA THR A 89 -1.13 -17.07 3.11
C THR A 89 -1.32 -16.88 1.61
N ALA A 90 -1.64 -15.65 1.16
CA ALA A 90 -1.77 -15.35 -0.26
C ALA A 90 -0.43 -15.48 -1.00
N ALA A 91 0.67 -14.99 -0.42
CA ALA A 91 2.00 -15.10 -1.01
C ALA A 91 2.44 -16.56 -1.17
N LEU A 92 2.28 -17.38 -0.14
CA LEU A 92 2.59 -18.82 -0.19
C LEU A 92 1.78 -19.58 -1.24
N ASN A 93 0.55 -19.13 -1.53
CA ASN A 93 -0.32 -19.72 -2.55
C ASN A 93 -0.20 -19.01 -3.91
N GLY A 94 0.81 -18.15 -4.10
CA GLY A 94 0.89 -17.24 -5.25
C GLY A 94 0.86 -17.94 -6.61
N GLN A 95 1.40 -19.15 -6.69
CA GLN A 95 1.40 -19.99 -7.90
C GLN A 95 0.00 -20.38 -8.40
N HIS A 96 -1.04 -20.32 -7.56
CA HIS A 96 -2.41 -20.76 -7.86
C HIS A 96 -3.40 -19.59 -7.98
N GLU A 97 -3.01 -18.49 -8.63
CA GLU A 97 -3.77 -17.24 -8.82
C GLU A 97 -3.69 -16.20 -7.68
N ALA A 98 -3.07 -16.55 -6.53
CA ALA A 98 -3.00 -15.64 -5.40
C ALA A 98 -1.85 -14.60 -5.47
N TYR A 99 -0.99 -14.64 -6.49
CA TYR A 99 0.18 -13.76 -6.58
C TYR A 99 -0.20 -12.28 -6.63
N ARG A 100 -1.11 -11.91 -7.52
CA ARG A 100 -1.59 -10.52 -7.66
C ARG A 100 -2.29 -10.03 -6.39
N PRO A 101 -3.24 -10.77 -5.79
CA PRO A 101 -3.77 -10.42 -4.47
C PRO A 101 -2.71 -10.28 -3.37
N ALA A 102 -1.65 -11.07 -3.39
CA ALA A 102 -0.54 -10.98 -2.43
C ALA A 102 0.28 -9.69 -2.65
N CYS A 103 0.64 -9.38 -3.90
CA CYS A 103 1.29 -8.13 -4.30
C CYS A 103 0.49 -6.91 -3.86
N TRP A 104 -0.84 -6.99 -3.99
CA TRP A 104 -1.73 -5.92 -3.59
C TRP A 104 -1.68 -5.69 -2.07
N ARG A 105 -1.89 -6.75 -1.27
CA ARG A 105 -1.84 -6.63 0.20
C ARG A 105 -0.46 -6.19 0.70
N ARG A 106 0.61 -6.70 0.09
CA ARG A 106 1.98 -6.32 0.40
C ARG A 106 2.24 -4.83 0.12
N SER A 107 1.68 -4.30 -0.96
CA SER A 107 1.75 -2.87 -1.30
C SER A 107 0.98 -1.98 -0.32
N MET A 108 -0.19 -2.43 0.12
CA MET A 108 -0.98 -1.71 1.13
C MET A 108 -0.23 -1.64 2.47
N LEU A 109 0.43 -2.74 2.87
CA LEU A 109 1.29 -2.75 4.06
C LEU A 109 2.50 -1.82 3.90
N GLU A 110 3.22 -1.87 2.77
CA GLU A 110 4.37 -0.97 2.50
C GLU A 110 3.96 0.49 2.59
N LEU A 111 2.87 0.87 1.89
CA LEU A 111 2.39 2.25 1.91
C LEU A 111 2.00 2.70 3.31
N LEU A 112 1.32 1.86 4.10
CA LEU A 112 0.99 2.20 5.48
C LEU A 112 2.25 2.49 6.31
N GLY A 113 3.30 1.67 6.14
CA GLY A 113 4.57 1.76 6.86
C GLY A 113 5.44 2.96 6.47
N GLU A 114 5.58 3.19 5.17
CA GLU A 114 6.53 4.15 4.60
C GLU A 114 5.93 5.55 4.45
N GLU A 115 4.64 5.66 4.15
CA GLU A 115 4.01 6.94 3.81
C GLU A 115 3.20 7.55 4.96
N PHE A 116 2.84 6.75 5.98
CA PHE A 116 1.95 7.20 7.05
C PHE A 116 2.52 6.96 8.45
N VAL A 117 2.60 5.71 8.91
CA VAL A 117 3.03 5.38 10.28
C VAL A 117 4.08 4.28 10.22
N PRO A 118 5.29 4.47 10.78
CA PRO A 118 6.31 3.43 10.78
C PRO A 118 5.80 2.12 11.38
N TRP A 119 6.03 0.99 10.72
CA TRP A 119 5.53 -0.31 11.16
C TRP A 119 5.87 -0.68 12.60
N ARG A 120 7.08 -0.32 13.05
CA ARG A 120 7.55 -0.59 14.41
C ARG A 120 6.68 0.04 15.50
N ASP A 121 5.88 1.04 15.15
CA ASP A 121 5.05 1.79 16.10
C ASP A 121 3.68 1.09 16.34
N PHE A 122 3.27 0.14 15.47
CA PHE A 122 1.96 -0.51 15.58
C PHE A 122 1.93 -2.02 15.28
N LEU A 123 2.88 -2.58 14.54
CA LEU A 123 2.98 -4.02 14.31
C LEU A 123 3.69 -4.71 15.47
N ARG A 124 3.25 -5.93 15.79
CA ARG A 124 3.93 -6.76 16.79
C ARG A 124 5.24 -7.31 16.20
N PRO A 125 6.24 -7.64 17.03
CA PRO A 125 7.49 -8.23 16.53
C PRO A 125 7.28 -9.47 15.64
N GLY A 126 6.32 -10.33 15.97
CA GLY A 126 5.99 -11.50 15.14
C GLY A 126 5.37 -11.13 13.78
N ASP A 127 4.59 -10.04 13.72
CA ASP A 127 4.01 -9.56 12.46
C ASP A 127 5.11 -8.93 11.57
N LEU A 128 6.08 -8.22 12.16
CA LEU A 128 7.23 -7.68 11.43
C LEU A 128 8.08 -8.79 10.77
N GLU A 129 8.38 -9.87 11.51
CA GLU A 129 9.06 -11.03 10.92
C GLU A 129 8.20 -11.70 9.85
N THR A 130 6.87 -11.75 10.06
CA THR A 130 5.97 -12.29 9.05
C THR A 130 5.98 -11.47 7.76
N VAL A 131 6.10 -10.13 7.83
CA VAL A 131 6.27 -9.29 6.62
C VAL A 131 7.52 -9.68 5.85
N ARG A 132 8.63 -9.97 6.52
CA ARG A 132 9.84 -10.48 5.84
C ARG A 132 9.60 -11.84 5.20
N SER A 133 8.89 -12.74 5.87
CA SER A 133 8.50 -14.04 5.30
C SER A 133 7.53 -13.93 4.12
N ILE A 134 6.72 -12.85 4.04
CA ILE A 134 5.92 -12.55 2.84
C ILE A 134 6.84 -12.30 1.65
N ASP A 135 7.88 -11.48 1.84
CA ASP A 135 8.83 -11.15 0.77
C ASP A 135 9.57 -12.40 0.28
N GLU A 136 10.02 -13.26 1.20
CA GLU A 136 10.65 -14.54 0.87
C GLU A 136 9.70 -15.44 0.06
N ALA A 137 8.44 -15.58 0.50
CA ALA A 137 7.44 -16.37 -0.21
C ALA A 137 7.12 -15.82 -1.60
N LEU A 138 7.03 -14.49 -1.74
CA LEU A 138 6.81 -13.84 -3.03
C LEU A 138 7.95 -14.10 -4.01
N VAL A 139 9.21 -14.10 -3.54
CA VAL A 139 10.36 -14.50 -4.38
C VAL A 139 10.25 -15.96 -4.77
N GLU A 140 9.95 -16.86 -3.83
CA GLU A 140 9.92 -18.31 -4.09
C GLU A 140 8.91 -18.69 -5.17
N VAL A 141 7.72 -18.09 -5.15
CA VAL A 141 6.64 -18.48 -6.06
C VAL A 141 6.62 -17.68 -7.37
N ALA A 142 7.39 -16.60 -7.50
CA ALA A 142 7.28 -15.65 -8.61
C ALA A 142 7.50 -16.29 -9.99
N GLY A 143 8.53 -17.11 -10.15
CA GLY A 143 8.85 -17.77 -11.42
C GLY A 143 7.77 -18.74 -11.91
N SER A 144 6.97 -19.26 -10.99
CA SER A 144 5.85 -20.18 -11.26
C SER A 144 4.48 -19.49 -11.26
N ALA A 145 4.43 -18.22 -10.88
CA ALA A 145 3.20 -17.45 -10.87
C ALA A 145 2.76 -17.13 -12.30
N ARG A 146 1.44 -16.95 -12.49
CA ARG A 146 0.90 -16.38 -13.74
C ARG A 146 1.65 -15.07 -14.02
N PRO A 147 2.09 -14.83 -15.27
CA PRO A 147 2.61 -13.52 -15.67
C PRO A 147 1.65 -12.41 -15.25
N VAL A 148 2.19 -11.38 -14.60
CA VAL A 148 1.49 -10.12 -14.38
C VAL A 148 1.87 -9.24 -15.54
N ASP A 149 0.91 -8.96 -16.42
CA ASP A 149 1.16 -8.05 -17.55
C ASP A 149 1.36 -6.63 -17.02
N GLU A 150 2.14 -5.79 -17.70
CA GLU A 150 2.39 -4.41 -17.27
C GLU A 150 1.09 -3.62 -17.10
N GLU A 151 0.11 -3.87 -17.96
CA GLU A 151 -1.24 -3.30 -17.88
C GLU A 151 -2.02 -3.72 -16.61
N GLU A 152 -1.65 -4.84 -15.97
CA GLU A 152 -2.24 -5.31 -14.73
C GLU A 152 -1.59 -4.68 -13.48
N VAL A 153 -0.39 -4.10 -13.61
CA VAL A 153 0.31 -3.37 -12.55
C VAL A 153 -0.36 -2.00 -12.37
N PRO A 154 -0.92 -1.70 -11.19
CA PRO A 154 -1.59 -0.42 -11.02
C PRO A 154 -0.63 0.77 -11.08
N ALA A 155 -0.96 1.80 -11.86
CA ALA A 155 -0.10 2.97 -12.11
C ALA A 155 0.33 3.81 -10.88
N TRP A 156 -0.25 3.54 -9.71
CA TRP A 156 0.13 4.20 -8.45
C TRP A 156 1.20 3.42 -7.67
N VAL A 157 1.50 2.18 -8.07
CA VAL A 157 2.51 1.33 -7.44
C VAL A 157 3.88 1.95 -7.64
N PRO A 158 4.61 2.27 -6.56
CA PRO A 158 6.00 2.71 -6.67
C PRO A 158 6.90 1.59 -7.20
N GLU A 159 7.97 1.94 -7.93
CA GLU A 159 8.98 0.97 -8.40
C GLU A 159 9.65 0.18 -7.26
N SER A 160 9.68 0.73 -6.05
CA SER A 160 10.20 0.03 -4.87
C SER A 160 9.39 -1.22 -4.49
N HIS A 161 8.16 -1.36 -5.00
CA HIS A 161 7.31 -2.53 -4.81
C HIS A 161 7.68 -3.64 -5.80
N TRP A 162 8.95 -4.06 -5.74
CA TRP A 162 9.61 -4.96 -6.69
C TRP A 162 8.83 -6.25 -6.99
N TRP A 163 8.03 -6.73 -6.04
CA TRP A 163 7.24 -7.97 -6.16
C TRP A 163 6.25 -7.96 -7.33
N TRP A 164 5.84 -6.79 -7.85
CA TRP A 164 5.00 -6.72 -9.05
C TRP A 164 5.75 -7.15 -10.31
N TRP A 165 7.06 -6.96 -10.35
CA TRP A 165 7.92 -7.24 -11.52
C TRP A 165 8.79 -8.49 -11.32
N GLU A 166 8.80 -9.07 -10.12
CA GLU A 166 9.59 -10.26 -9.81
C GLU A 166 9.29 -11.47 -10.73
N PRO A 167 8.02 -11.77 -11.11
CA PRO A 167 7.74 -12.87 -12.04
C PRO A 167 8.42 -12.69 -13.39
N ALA A 168 8.36 -11.49 -13.97
CA ALA A 168 9.01 -11.17 -15.25
C ALA A 168 10.53 -11.27 -15.13
N ARG A 169 11.09 -10.71 -14.04
CA ARG A 169 12.52 -10.77 -13.72
C ARG A 169 13.04 -12.21 -13.66
N GLN A 170 12.30 -13.12 -13.01
CA GLN A 170 12.71 -14.54 -12.90
C GLN A 170 12.58 -15.32 -14.20
N ARG A 171 11.67 -14.92 -15.10
CA ARG A 171 11.55 -15.51 -16.45
C ARG A 171 12.59 -14.98 -17.45
N GLY A 172 13.39 -13.99 -17.05
CA GLY A 172 14.36 -13.35 -17.94
C GLY A 172 13.70 -12.49 -19.02
N GLU A 173 12.46 -12.06 -18.78
CA GLU A 173 11.78 -11.07 -19.63
C GLU A 173 12.52 -9.74 -19.45
N GLU A 174 12.83 -9.05 -20.57
CA GLU A 174 13.38 -7.70 -20.50
C GLU A 174 12.40 -6.83 -19.71
N ALA A 175 12.90 -6.20 -18.64
CA ALA A 175 12.10 -5.20 -17.94
C ALA A 175 11.65 -4.15 -18.98
N PRO A 176 10.36 -3.76 -19.01
CA PRO A 176 9.87 -2.82 -20.00
C PRO A 176 10.82 -1.63 -20.09
N GLU A 177 11.20 -1.27 -21.33
CA GLU A 177 12.07 -0.11 -21.58
C GLU A 177 11.48 1.08 -20.82
N ARG A 178 12.21 1.53 -19.81
CA ARG A 178 11.85 2.68 -18.99
C ARG A 178 11.54 3.82 -19.94
N TYR A 179 10.30 4.32 -19.94
CA TYR A 179 10.02 5.65 -20.46
C TYR A 179 10.69 6.66 -19.51
N ASP A 180 12.02 6.74 -19.62
CA ASP A 180 12.79 7.91 -19.27
C ASP A 180 12.16 9.01 -20.12
N SER A 181 11.30 9.80 -19.51
CA SER A 181 10.84 11.05 -20.10
C SER A 181 12.08 11.91 -20.20
N GLY A 182 12.81 11.74 -21.30
CA GLY A 182 13.98 12.53 -21.65
C GLY A 182 13.65 14.00 -21.54
N PRO A 183 14.66 14.85 -21.31
CA PRO A 183 14.45 16.25 -21.00
C PRO A 183 13.58 16.86 -22.09
N LEU A 184 12.53 17.56 -21.68
CA LEU A 184 11.79 18.49 -22.54
C LEU A 184 12.82 19.45 -23.13
N ASP A 185 13.30 19.13 -24.32
CA ASP A 185 14.19 20.00 -25.06
C ASP A 185 13.45 21.32 -25.24
N ALA A 186 14.21 22.37 -24.91
CA ALA A 186 13.74 23.72 -24.81
C ALA A 186 13.08 24.15 -26.12
N VAL A 187 11.99 24.91 -25.95
CA VAL A 187 11.52 25.88 -26.94
C VAL A 187 12.72 26.74 -27.36
N GLY A 188 13.13 26.60 -28.62
CA GLY A 188 14.06 27.51 -29.29
C GLY A 188 13.27 28.38 -30.27
N ASP A 189 13.34 29.69 -30.01
CA ASP A 189 12.90 30.89 -30.75
C ASP A 189 12.28 30.75 -32.16
#